data_AF-A0A0M0SX20-F1
#
_entry.id   AF-A0A0M0SX20-F1
#
_cell.length_a   1.000
_cell.length_b   1.000
_cell.length_c   1.000
_cell.angle_alpha   90.00
_cell.angle_beta   90.00
_cell.angle_gamma   90.00
#
_symmetry.space_group_name_H-M   'P 1'
#
loop_
_entity.id
_entity.type
_entity.pdbx_description
1 polymer ?
#
loop_
_entity_poly.entity_id
_entity_poly.type
_entity_poly.pdbx_seq_one_letter_code
_entity_poly.pdbx_strand_id
1 'polypeptide(L)'
;MEYEKASHKFQHRKQQLTFKKETVIERVSRRYNAIEIPKDDISDLVNDDQLEYDAIFCCLKIDDAAMLDSLFTPSELDDFEWEIQDNKRRNRRYRYVNQKEADYNQLILDEMEGRRVDIVLESLDGTYITGFLVRNQSEVIGSYLYALVGGAHFADPVVKDLVIRARELTEEEVEETYRDYLEDLVRWGHI
;
A
#
# COMPACT_ATOMS: atom_id res chain seq x y z
N MET A 1 -28.07 -3.09 -4.11
CA MET A 1 -28.41 -2.40 -5.39
C MET A 1 -27.21 -1.72 -6.06
N GLU A 2 -26.31 -1.05 -5.34
CA GLU A 2 -25.04 -0.54 -5.91
C GLU A 2 -23.96 -1.62 -5.98
N TYR A 3 -23.78 -2.40 -4.90
CA TYR A 3 -22.88 -3.55 -4.86
C TYR A 3 -23.13 -4.57 -5.98
N GLU A 4 -24.38 -5.00 -6.20
CA GLU A 4 -24.71 -5.99 -7.24
C GLU A 4 -24.38 -5.48 -8.65
N LYS A 5 -24.58 -4.17 -8.90
CA LYS A 5 -24.22 -3.55 -10.17
C LYS A 5 -22.71 -3.50 -10.35
N ALA A 6 -21.96 -3.11 -9.32
CA ALA A 6 -20.50 -3.09 -9.33
C ALA A 6 -19.93 -4.50 -9.54
N SER A 7 -20.42 -5.49 -8.79
CA SER A 7 -20.03 -6.90 -8.93
C SER A 7 -20.31 -7.43 -10.33
N HIS A 8 -21.50 -7.15 -10.89
CA HIS A 8 -21.81 -7.54 -12.27
C HIS A 8 -20.84 -6.90 -13.28
N LYS A 9 -20.56 -5.60 -13.16
CA LYS A 9 -19.59 -4.91 -14.03
C LYS A 9 -18.19 -5.51 -13.91
N PHE A 10 -17.73 -5.82 -12.69
CA PHE A 10 -16.46 -6.48 -12.46
C PHE A 10 -16.42 -7.84 -13.16
N GLN A 11 -17.45 -8.69 -13.01
CA GLN A 11 -17.48 -10.00 -13.66
C GLN A 11 -17.33 -9.92 -15.20
N HIS A 12 -17.89 -8.89 -15.84
CA HIS A 12 -17.72 -8.65 -17.28
C HIS A 12 -16.35 -8.10 -17.68
N ARG A 13 -15.64 -7.43 -16.76
CA ARG A 13 -14.37 -6.73 -17.04
C ARG A 13 -13.15 -7.35 -16.37
N LYS A 14 -13.30 -8.42 -15.58
CA LYS A 14 -12.25 -8.95 -14.70
C LYS A 14 -10.91 -9.22 -15.38
N GLN A 15 -10.93 -9.69 -16.64
CA GLN A 15 -9.69 -9.89 -17.43
C GLN A 15 -8.94 -8.58 -17.72
N GLN A 16 -9.67 -7.47 -17.92
CA GLN A 16 -9.10 -6.14 -18.15
C GLN A 16 -8.68 -5.45 -16.84
N LEU A 17 -9.15 -5.95 -15.71
CA LEU A 17 -8.87 -5.45 -14.36
C LEU A 17 -7.83 -6.30 -13.63
N THR A 18 -7.30 -7.34 -14.27
CA THR A 18 -6.21 -8.18 -13.75
C THR A 18 -4.89 -7.65 -14.27
N PHE A 19 -4.10 -7.01 -13.41
CA PHE A 19 -2.84 -6.38 -13.80
C PHE A 19 -1.64 -7.16 -13.26
N LYS A 20 -0.63 -7.37 -14.10
CA LYS A 20 0.68 -7.88 -13.66
C LYS A 20 1.37 -6.86 -12.75
N LYS A 21 2.26 -7.35 -11.89
CA LYS A 21 2.96 -6.53 -10.90
C LYS A 21 3.71 -5.34 -11.51
N GLU A 22 4.32 -5.50 -12.69
CA GLU A 22 5.03 -4.41 -13.38
C GLU A 22 4.07 -3.30 -13.84
N THR A 23 2.87 -3.67 -14.29
CA THR A 23 1.84 -2.70 -14.70
C THR A 23 1.33 -1.89 -13.51
N VAL A 24 1.20 -2.52 -12.34
CA VAL A 24 0.80 -1.81 -11.12
C VAL A 24 1.88 -0.81 -10.71
N ILE A 25 3.15 -1.22 -10.71
CA ILE A 25 4.29 -0.32 -10.42
C ILE A 25 4.30 0.88 -11.35
N GLU A 26 4.16 0.67 -12.66
CA GLU A 26 4.14 1.76 -13.65
C GLU A 26 3.04 2.79 -13.33
N ARG A 27 1.83 2.30 -13.01
CA ARG A 27 0.68 3.17 -12.72
C ARG A 27 0.86 3.95 -11.43
N VAL A 28 1.31 3.29 -10.36
CA VAL A 28 1.57 3.92 -9.04
C VAL A 28 2.66 4.96 -9.17
N SER A 29 3.79 4.60 -9.81
CA SER A 29 4.93 5.49 -10.01
C SER A 29 4.54 6.72 -10.82
N ARG A 30 3.79 6.54 -11.92
CA ARG A 30 3.33 7.66 -12.74
C ARG A 30 2.32 8.55 -12.02
N ARG A 31 1.42 7.96 -11.23
CA ARG A 31 0.34 8.69 -10.55
C ARG A 31 0.86 9.53 -9.40
N TYR A 32 1.78 8.99 -8.60
CA TYR A 32 2.23 9.60 -7.36
C TYR A 32 3.68 10.08 -7.40
N ASN A 33 4.31 10.06 -8.58
CA ASN A 33 5.73 10.35 -8.74
C ASN A 33 6.60 9.46 -7.83
N ALA A 34 6.17 8.21 -7.63
CA ALA A 34 6.85 7.29 -6.72
C ALA A 34 8.16 6.81 -7.34
N ILE A 35 9.18 6.63 -6.51
CA ILE A 35 10.49 6.14 -6.92
C ILE A 35 10.82 4.84 -6.21
N GLU A 36 11.44 3.90 -6.93
CA GLU A 36 11.86 2.64 -6.34
C GLU A 36 13.05 2.83 -5.39
N ILE A 37 12.98 2.17 -4.24
CA ILE A 37 14.03 2.16 -3.22
C ILE A 37 14.43 0.72 -2.87
N PRO A 38 15.67 0.47 -2.43
CA PRO A 38 16.06 -0.82 -1.88
C PRO A 38 15.21 -1.21 -0.66
N LYS A 39 14.76 -2.46 -0.57
CA LYS A 39 14.03 -2.96 0.61
C LYS A 39 14.87 -2.88 1.90
N ASP A 40 16.19 -2.92 1.78
CA ASP A 40 17.15 -2.83 2.90
C ASP A 40 17.24 -1.43 3.52
N ASP A 41 16.65 -0.41 2.87
CA ASP A 41 16.51 0.94 3.43
C ASP A 41 15.41 0.98 4.50
N ILE A 42 14.40 0.10 4.41
CA ILE A 42 13.34 -0.10 5.40
C ILE A 42 13.76 -1.23 6.35
N SER A 43 14.60 -0.88 7.34
CA SER A 43 15.35 -1.87 8.12
C SER A 43 14.49 -2.78 9.02
N ASP A 44 13.29 -2.36 9.39
CA ASP A 44 12.34 -3.14 10.19
C ASP A 44 11.51 -4.14 9.39
N LEU A 45 11.52 -4.05 8.06
CA LEU A 45 10.66 -4.85 7.17
C LEU A 45 10.87 -6.37 7.30
N VAL A 46 12.06 -6.80 7.73
CA VAL A 46 12.36 -8.22 8.01
C VAL A 46 11.56 -8.79 9.19
N ASN A 47 11.01 -7.92 10.04
CA ASN A 47 10.20 -8.29 11.19
C ASN A 47 8.71 -8.02 10.96
N ASP A 48 8.32 -7.60 9.75
CA ASP A 48 6.92 -7.40 9.39
C ASP A 48 6.20 -8.75 9.29
N ASP A 49 5.01 -8.85 9.87
CA ASP A 49 4.21 -10.08 9.93
C ASP A 49 3.08 -10.11 8.89
N GLN A 50 2.91 -9.06 8.09
CA GLN A 50 1.87 -8.96 7.07
C GLN A 50 2.36 -9.41 5.68
N LEU A 51 3.66 -9.28 5.43
CA LEU A 51 4.32 -9.63 4.17
C LEU A 51 5.46 -10.63 4.35
N GLU A 52 5.59 -11.56 3.42
CA GLU A 52 6.71 -12.49 3.35
C GLU A 52 7.96 -11.77 2.82
N TYR A 53 8.94 -11.49 3.69
CA TYR A 53 10.11 -10.66 3.38
C TYR A 53 10.89 -11.11 2.13
N ASP A 54 10.98 -12.42 1.89
CA ASP A 54 11.67 -12.99 0.72
C ASP A 54 10.87 -12.84 -0.58
N ALA A 55 9.56 -12.64 -0.49
CA ALA A 55 8.67 -12.41 -1.63
C ALA A 55 8.43 -10.92 -1.91
N ILE A 56 8.96 -10.02 -1.08
CA ILE A 56 9.00 -8.57 -1.34
C ILE A 56 9.92 -8.32 -2.53
N PHE A 57 9.33 -7.79 -3.61
CA PHE A 57 10.02 -7.60 -4.88
C PHE A 57 10.20 -6.12 -5.25
N CYS A 58 9.46 -5.21 -4.63
CA CYS A 58 9.53 -3.79 -4.93
C CYS A 58 9.13 -2.96 -3.69
N CYS A 59 9.90 -1.91 -3.41
CA CYS A 59 9.55 -0.88 -2.44
C CYS A 59 9.56 0.46 -3.19
N LEU A 60 8.51 1.26 -2.99
CA LEU A 60 8.37 2.58 -3.60
C LEU A 60 8.31 3.64 -2.50
N LYS A 61 8.90 4.80 -2.76
CA LYS A 61 8.83 5.99 -1.92
C LYS A 61 8.10 7.11 -2.64
N ILE A 62 7.27 7.84 -1.92
CA ILE A 62 6.69 9.13 -2.32
C ILE A 62 7.11 10.18 -1.30
N ASP A 63 7.89 11.17 -1.71
CA ASP A 63 8.40 12.26 -0.85
C ASP A 63 8.31 13.65 -1.50
N ASP A 64 7.58 13.77 -2.61
CA ASP A 64 7.25 15.07 -3.20
C ASP A 64 6.18 15.77 -2.35
N ALA A 65 6.55 16.88 -1.71
CA ALA A 65 5.67 17.58 -0.77
C ALA A 65 4.36 18.03 -1.42
N ALA A 66 4.39 18.54 -2.66
CA ALA A 66 3.18 18.99 -3.34
C ALA A 66 2.24 17.83 -3.69
N MET A 67 2.80 16.66 -4.02
CA MET A 67 2.05 15.43 -4.18
C MET A 67 1.42 15.01 -2.85
N LEU A 68 2.22 14.89 -1.79
CA LEU A 68 1.79 14.43 -0.47
C LEU A 68 0.66 15.31 0.11
N ASP A 69 0.79 16.64 0.03
CA ASP A 69 -0.23 17.59 0.47
C ASP A 69 -1.60 17.38 -0.22
N SER A 70 -1.60 16.79 -1.42
CA SER A 70 -2.83 16.51 -2.18
C SER A 70 -3.44 15.13 -1.91
N LEU A 71 -2.70 14.23 -1.25
CA LEU A 71 -3.09 12.84 -1.03
C LEU A 71 -3.72 12.61 0.34
N PHE A 72 -3.32 13.39 1.33
CA PHE A 72 -3.77 13.16 2.69
C PHE A 72 -5.16 13.72 2.95
N THR A 73 -5.95 12.93 3.67
CA THR A 73 -7.24 13.35 4.19
C THR A 73 -7.05 14.35 5.34
N PRO A 74 -8.08 15.14 5.68
CA PRO A 74 -8.00 16.03 6.83
C PRO A 74 -7.64 15.32 8.15
N SER A 75 -8.11 14.08 8.34
CA SER A 75 -7.79 13.31 9.55
C SER A 75 -6.32 12.93 9.61
N GLU A 76 -5.75 12.47 8.48
CA GLU A 76 -4.33 12.12 8.39
C GLU A 76 -3.45 13.36 8.63
N LEU A 77 -3.83 14.52 8.08
CA LEU A 77 -3.13 15.77 8.32
C LEU A 77 -3.17 16.20 9.80
N ASP A 78 -4.30 16.01 10.49
CA ASP A 78 -4.43 16.28 11.92
C ASP A 78 -3.51 15.36 12.75
N ASP A 79 -3.41 14.08 12.38
CA ASP A 79 -2.53 13.10 13.02
C ASP A 79 -1.04 13.46 12.80
N PHE A 80 -0.66 13.90 11.60
CA PHE A 80 0.72 14.34 11.33
C PHE A 80 1.08 15.61 12.09
N GLU A 81 0.18 16.59 12.18
CA GLU A 81 0.41 17.78 12.98
C GLU A 81 0.59 17.42 14.46
N TRP A 82 -0.18 16.44 14.97
CA TRP A 82 0.02 15.94 16.32
C TRP A 82 1.42 15.31 16.51
N GLU A 83 1.87 14.45 15.59
CA GLU A 83 3.20 13.83 15.63
C GLU A 83 4.32 14.89 15.57
N ILE A 84 4.18 15.89 14.69
CA ILE A 84 5.13 17.02 14.59
C ILE A 84 5.25 17.75 15.94
N GLN A 85 4.13 18.04 16.60
CA GLN A 85 4.14 18.75 17.87
C GLN A 85 4.67 17.88 19.02
N ASP A 86 4.35 16.59 19.06
CA ASP A 86 4.88 15.65 20.07
C ASP A 86 6.40 15.46 19.89
N ASN A 87 6.88 15.28 18.66
CA ASN A 87 8.31 15.17 18.33
C ASN A 87 9.08 16.42 18.78
N LYS A 88 8.54 17.62 18.48
CA LYS A 88 9.10 18.90 18.94
C LYS A 88 9.13 18.99 20.47
N ARG A 89 8.02 18.65 21.14
CA ARG A 89 7.89 18.72 22.61
C ARG A 89 8.85 17.77 23.33
N ARG A 90 9.02 16.56 22.81
CA ARG A 90 9.91 15.54 23.39
C ARG A 90 11.38 15.77 23.04
N ASN A 91 11.68 16.74 22.15
CA ASN A 91 13.00 16.93 21.56
C ASN A 91 13.56 15.59 21.09
N ARG A 92 12.72 14.80 20.39
CA ARG A 92 13.05 13.44 19.97
C ARG A 92 14.34 13.48 19.15
N ARG A 93 15.42 12.97 19.73
CA ARG A 93 16.70 12.74 19.07
C ARG A 93 16.94 11.25 19.11
N TYR A 94 16.70 10.58 18.00
CA TYR A 94 17.08 9.19 17.88
C TYR A 94 18.60 9.10 17.95
N ARG A 95 19.11 8.45 18.99
CA ARG A 95 20.54 8.14 19.07
C ARG A 95 20.81 7.08 18.01
N TYR A 96 21.84 7.31 17.21
CA TYR A 96 22.29 6.37 16.20
C TYR A 96 23.77 6.07 16.42
N VAL A 97 24.17 4.86 16.06
CA VAL A 97 25.56 4.37 16.15
C VAL A 97 26.29 4.57 14.83
N ASN A 98 25.56 4.60 13.71
CA ASN A 98 26.10 4.76 12.36
C ASN A 98 25.11 5.51 11.44
N GLN A 99 25.56 5.84 10.23
CA GLN A 99 24.76 6.59 9.25
C GLN A 99 23.50 5.82 8.81
N LYS A 100 23.58 4.50 8.64
CA LYS A 100 22.42 3.67 8.24
C LYS A 100 21.29 3.77 9.27
N GLU A 101 21.62 3.71 10.56
CA GLU A 101 20.64 3.92 11.64
C GLU A 101 20.12 5.36 11.67
N ALA A 102 20.97 6.35 11.37
CA ALA A 102 20.53 7.74 11.27
C ALA A 102 19.50 7.93 10.15
N ASP A 103 19.77 7.37 8.98
CA ASP A 103 18.93 7.45 7.79
C ASP A 103 17.58 6.74 8.03
N TYR A 104 17.62 5.55 8.65
CA TYR A 104 16.41 4.83 9.02
C TYR A 104 15.58 5.58 10.08
N ASN A 105 16.21 6.15 11.10
CA ASN A 105 15.49 6.97 12.08
C ASN A 105 14.84 8.21 11.43
N GLN A 106 15.52 8.81 10.44
CA GLN A 106 14.96 9.93 9.69
C GLN A 106 13.80 9.48 8.81
N LEU A 107 13.88 8.30 8.19
CA LEU A 107 12.76 7.70 7.45
C LEU A 107 11.53 7.57 8.32
N ILE A 108 11.66 7.00 9.53
CA ILE A 108 10.53 6.86 10.47
C ILE A 108 9.95 8.23 10.85
N LEU A 109 10.79 9.22 11.12
CA LEU A 109 10.33 10.59 11.38
C LEU A 109 9.59 11.19 10.18
N ASP A 110 10.10 10.98 8.97
CA ASP A 110 9.48 11.49 7.76
C ASP A 110 8.13 10.81 7.49
N GLU A 111 8.01 9.51 7.76
CA GLU A 111 6.73 8.79 7.73
C GLU A 111 5.75 9.40 8.74
N MET A 112 6.10 9.43 10.03
CA MET A 112 5.21 9.90 11.10
C MET A 112 4.70 11.34 10.90
N GLU A 113 5.52 12.20 10.29
CA GLU A 113 5.19 13.61 10.06
C GLU A 113 4.56 13.86 8.68
N GLY A 114 4.17 12.81 7.95
CA GLY A 114 3.54 12.93 6.63
C GLY A 114 4.47 13.50 5.55
N ARG A 115 5.79 13.49 5.76
CA ARG A 115 6.79 13.97 4.79
C ARG A 115 7.22 12.87 3.81
N ARG A 116 6.77 11.64 4.03
CA ARG A 116 7.08 10.46 3.22
C ARG A 116 6.01 9.39 3.34
N VAL A 117 5.73 8.69 2.25
CA VAL A 117 4.96 7.44 2.25
C VAL A 117 5.77 6.36 1.53
N ASP A 118 5.92 5.21 2.18
CA ASP A 118 6.53 4.03 1.58
C ASP A 118 5.47 2.97 1.26
N ILE A 119 5.57 2.39 0.07
CA ILE A 119 4.73 1.29 -0.42
C ILE A 119 5.62 0.06 -0.58
N VAL A 120 5.24 -1.04 0.07
CA VAL A 120 5.93 -2.32 -0.05
C VAL A 120 5.06 -3.30 -0.80
N LEU A 121 5.62 -3.97 -1.81
CA LEU A 121 4.88 -4.87 -2.69
C LEU A 121 5.48 -6.29 -2.64
N GLU A 122 4.61 -7.28 -2.44
CA GLU A 122 4.93 -8.70 -2.39
C GLU A 122 4.33 -9.45 -3.58
N SER A 123 5.05 -10.44 -4.10
CA SER A 123 4.58 -11.36 -5.13
C SER A 123 5.05 -12.79 -4.84
N LEU A 124 4.15 -13.59 -4.26
CA LEU A 124 4.42 -15.00 -3.93
C LEU A 124 4.37 -15.91 -5.17
N ASP A 125 3.65 -15.51 -6.21
CA ASP A 125 3.51 -16.26 -7.47
C ASP A 125 4.46 -15.77 -8.59
N GLY A 126 5.20 -14.69 -8.31
CA GLY A 126 6.11 -14.04 -9.24
C GLY A 126 5.45 -13.24 -10.38
N THR A 127 4.12 -13.22 -10.50
CA THR A 127 3.38 -12.60 -11.62
C THR A 127 2.50 -11.44 -11.17
N TYR A 128 1.73 -11.64 -10.10
CA TYR A 128 0.78 -10.67 -9.57
C TYR A 128 1.22 -10.19 -8.19
N ILE A 129 0.73 -9.03 -7.77
CA ILE A 129 0.94 -8.56 -6.40
C ILE A 129 -0.02 -9.33 -5.50
N THR A 130 0.53 -10.07 -4.54
CA THR A 130 -0.22 -10.94 -3.62
C THR A 130 -0.40 -10.32 -2.24
N GLY A 131 0.41 -9.32 -1.91
CA GLY A 131 0.31 -8.54 -0.69
C GLY A 131 0.96 -7.17 -0.89
N PHE A 132 0.51 -6.19 -0.12
CA PHE A 132 1.15 -4.89 -0.08
C PHE A 132 0.97 -4.23 1.29
N LEU A 133 1.85 -3.29 1.60
CA LEU A 133 1.75 -2.42 2.77
C LEU A 133 1.92 -0.98 2.29
N VAL A 134 1.05 -0.08 2.75
CA VAL A 134 1.24 1.37 2.64
C VAL A 134 1.60 1.87 4.03
N ARG A 135 2.89 2.14 4.25
CA ARG A 135 3.37 2.60 5.55
C ARG A 135 2.81 3.98 5.84
N ASN A 136 2.44 4.20 7.10
CA ASN A 136 1.68 5.36 7.56
C ASN A 136 0.26 5.49 6.95
N GLN A 137 -0.27 4.40 6.39
CA GLN A 137 -1.69 4.16 6.09
C GLN A 137 -2.44 5.22 5.29
N SER A 138 -1.82 5.82 4.26
CA SER A 138 -2.56 6.73 3.37
C SER A 138 -3.77 6.04 2.72
N GLU A 139 -4.98 6.45 3.08
CA GLU A 139 -6.24 5.86 2.60
C GLU A 139 -6.35 5.98 1.07
N VAL A 140 -5.92 7.13 0.53
CA VAL A 140 -5.96 7.44 -0.89
C VAL A 140 -5.01 6.55 -1.69
N ILE A 141 -3.81 6.27 -1.18
CA ILE A 141 -2.85 5.39 -1.84
C ILE A 141 -3.31 3.93 -1.69
N GLY A 142 -3.71 3.53 -0.48
CA GLY A 142 -4.17 2.18 -0.17
C GLY A 142 -5.35 1.76 -1.04
N SER A 143 -6.40 2.58 -1.11
CA SER A 143 -7.58 2.31 -1.95
C SER A 143 -7.25 2.23 -3.44
N TYR A 144 -6.38 3.12 -3.94
CA TYR A 144 -5.97 3.08 -5.35
C TYR A 144 -5.20 1.81 -5.67
N LEU A 145 -4.25 1.45 -4.80
CA LEU A 145 -3.47 0.23 -4.96
C LEU A 145 -4.38 -1.01 -4.89
N TYR A 146 -5.33 -1.01 -3.96
CA TYR A 146 -6.30 -2.10 -3.82
C TYR A 146 -7.15 -2.29 -5.09
N ALA A 147 -7.62 -1.18 -5.68
CA ALA A 147 -8.33 -1.20 -6.96
C ALA A 147 -7.52 -1.81 -8.13
N LEU A 148 -6.18 -1.70 -8.07
CA LEU A 148 -5.29 -2.28 -9.07
C LEU A 148 -4.95 -3.75 -8.81
N VAL A 149 -4.78 -4.16 -7.55
CA VAL A 149 -4.34 -5.53 -7.24
C VAL A 149 -5.50 -6.52 -7.09
N GLY A 150 -6.64 -6.07 -6.57
CA GLY A 150 -7.76 -6.95 -6.22
C GLY A 150 -8.34 -7.71 -7.41
N GLY A 151 -8.15 -7.21 -8.64
CA GLY A 151 -8.59 -7.90 -9.84
C GLY A 151 -7.98 -9.30 -9.98
N ALA A 152 -6.68 -9.45 -9.67
CA ALA A 152 -6.03 -10.76 -9.63
C ALA A 152 -6.56 -11.61 -8.47
N HIS A 153 -6.72 -11.02 -7.28
CA HIS A 153 -7.17 -11.71 -6.06
C HIS A 153 -8.58 -12.30 -6.20
N PHE A 154 -9.45 -11.68 -6.99
CA PHE A 154 -10.84 -12.10 -7.14
C PHE A 154 -11.18 -12.74 -8.49
N ALA A 155 -10.31 -12.62 -9.50
CA ALA A 155 -10.53 -13.22 -10.82
C ALA A 155 -9.76 -14.52 -11.04
N ASP A 156 -8.58 -14.68 -10.42
CA ASP A 156 -7.73 -15.86 -10.55
C ASP A 156 -7.85 -16.75 -9.29
N PRO A 157 -8.41 -17.97 -9.40
CA PRO A 157 -8.58 -18.86 -8.24
C PRO A 157 -7.27 -19.25 -7.56
N VAL A 158 -6.15 -19.33 -8.30
CA VAL A 158 -4.85 -19.72 -7.75
C VAL A 158 -4.28 -18.57 -6.91
N VAL A 159 -4.35 -17.35 -7.43
CA VAL A 159 -3.95 -16.15 -6.69
C VAL A 159 -4.82 -15.97 -5.45
N LYS A 160 -6.14 -16.14 -5.59
CA LYS A 160 -7.09 -16.05 -4.48
C LYS A 160 -6.73 -16.98 -3.33
N ASP A 161 -6.53 -18.27 -3.64
CA ASP A 161 -6.20 -19.28 -2.63
C ASP A 161 -4.86 -19.01 -1.95
N LEU A 162 -3.88 -18.52 -2.71
CA LEU A 162 -2.59 -18.13 -2.17
C LEU A 162 -2.70 -16.93 -1.21
N VAL A 163 -3.47 -15.89 -1.57
CA VAL A 163 -3.69 -14.70 -0.72
C VAL A 163 -4.39 -15.11 0.58
N ILE A 164 -5.45 -15.92 0.49
CA ILE A 164 -6.19 -16.41 1.66
C ILE A 164 -5.27 -17.16 2.62
N ARG A 165 -4.45 -18.08 2.11
CA ARG A 165 -3.53 -18.86 2.95
C ARG A 165 -2.44 -18.02 3.58
N ALA A 166 -1.84 -17.10 2.82
CA ALA A 166 -0.76 -16.25 3.32
C ALA A 166 -1.23 -15.24 4.38
N ARG A 167 -2.52 -14.86 4.37
CA ARG A 167 -3.09 -13.86 5.30
C ARG A 167 -4.04 -14.47 6.32
N GLU A 168 -4.16 -15.80 6.33
CA GLU A 168 -5.05 -16.55 7.21
C GLU A 168 -6.51 -16.05 7.18
N LEU A 169 -6.98 -15.56 6.01
CA LEU A 169 -8.28 -14.92 5.89
C LEU A 169 -9.43 -15.92 6.04
N THR A 170 -10.43 -15.53 6.80
CA THR A 170 -11.72 -16.21 6.90
C THR A 170 -12.59 -15.95 5.68
N GLU A 171 -13.64 -16.75 5.49
CA GLU A 171 -14.61 -16.52 4.40
C GLU A 171 -15.32 -15.16 4.52
N GLU A 172 -15.61 -14.73 5.75
CA GLU A 172 -16.24 -13.42 6.03
C GLU A 172 -15.32 -12.27 5.61
N GLU A 173 -14.04 -12.31 6.00
CA GLU A 173 -13.05 -11.30 5.60
C GLU A 173 -12.85 -11.26 4.08
N VAL A 174 -12.90 -12.41 3.39
CA VAL A 174 -12.84 -12.47 1.92
C VAL A 174 -14.05 -11.79 1.28
N GLU A 175 -15.25 -11.93 1.87
CA GLU A 175 -16.45 -11.25 1.37
C GLU A 175 -16.40 -9.74 1.63
N GLU A 176 -15.93 -9.32 2.80
CA GLU A 176 -15.75 -7.91 3.15
C GLU A 176 -14.72 -7.23 2.24
N THR A 177 -13.53 -7.82 2.13
CA THR A 177 -12.48 -7.30 1.25
C THR A 177 -12.90 -7.25 -0.22
N TYR A 178 -13.75 -8.17 -0.69
CA TYR A 178 -14.32 -8.08 -2.04
C TYR A 178 -15.31 -6.91 -2.19
N ARG A 179 -16.09 -6.57 -1.16
CA ARG A 179 -16.96 -5.39 -1.17
C ARG A 179 -16.12 -4.11 -1.26
N ASP A 180 -15.12 -3.98 -0.40
CA ASP A 180 -14.21 -2.83 -0.38
C ASP A 180 -13.53 -2.66 -1.76
N TYR A 181 -13.11 -3.76 -2.37
CA TYR A 181 -12.51 -3.74 -3.71
C TYR A 181 -13.45 -3.18 -4.77
N LEU A 182 -14.72 -3.58 -4.74
CA LEU A 182 -15.72 -3.06 -5.69
C LEU A 182 -16.01 -1.58 -5.45
N GLU A 183 -16.03 -1.13 -4.19
CA GLU A 183 -16.18 0.28 -3.85
C GLU A 183 -14.99 1.09 -4.39
N ASP A 184 -13.78 0.58 -4.25
CA ASP A 184 -12.58 1.22 -4.78
C ASP A 184 -12.55 1.23 -6.32
N LEU A 185 -12.98 0.16 -6.99
CA LEU A 185 -13.11 0.18 -8.45
C LEU A 185 -14.06 1.28 -8.93
N VAL A 186 -15.14 1.55 -8.19
CA VAL A 186 -16.09 2.63 -8.49
C VAL A 186 -15.46 4.00 -8.18
N ARG A 187 -14.85 4.15 -6.99
CA ARG A 187 -14.15 5.38 -6.54
C ARG A 187 -13.13 5.84 -7.58
N TRP A 188 -12.38 4.89 -8.14
CA TRP A 188 -11.30 5.14 -9.10
C TRP A 188 -11.74 5.10 -10.57
N GLY A 189 -13.04 4.94 -10.84
CA GLY A 189 -13.61 5.02 -12.19
C GLY A 189 -13.20 3.87 -13.11
N HIS A 190 -12.84 2.71 -12.54
CA HIS A 190 -12.50 1.51 -13.31
C HIS A 190 -13.76 0.78 -13.82
N ILE A 191 -14.90 0.92 -13.13
CA ILE A 191 -16.19 0.31 -13.52
C ILE A 191 -17.39 1.26 -13.45
#